data_AF-A0A2A2PLK0-F1
#
_entry.id   AF-A0A2A2PLK0-F1
#
_cell.length_a   1.000
_cell.length_b   1.000
_cell.length_c   1.000
_cell.angle_alpha   90.00
_cell.angle_beta   90.00
_cell.angle_gamma   90.00
#
_symmetry.space_group_name_H-M   'P 1'
#
loop_
_entity.id
_entity.type
_entity.pdbx_description
1 polymer ?
#
loop_
_entity_poly.entity_id
_entity_poly.type
_entity_poly.pdbx_seq_one_letter_code
_entity_poly.pdbx_strand_id
1 'polypeptide(L)'
;MSFNHYYQSELTALRQLGRRFAERSPALAPFLGQAGRDPDVERLLEGFAFLTGRLRQKLDDELPELSHSLMQLLWPNYMRPLPAFSILQFDPLKRSGPALVVERDTPIESKPIEDVRCRFRTCYPTEVLPLDLAALNYSVKGDGSLLSLRLEMSADGHLGELELSKLRLHFAGERYISQMLYLSLLRNLEGIELIPLDGAGKPIDGVSGKPMAFKIPGDRVKPVGFAEEEALIPYPLNTFRGYRYLQEYFAFQDKFLFVDVNGLDILKALPEDTLKQMRGLELRFDIRKSGIMRMRPTLDNVKLFCTPIANLFAHDALPIRLDGKQDEYLLLPAEYDLENCGVFSVETVTGWKPGGLGYQEYVPFESFEHDPSFDVPNSRPHYSIRQRSSLLHDGLDTYLSFGIRHTEAHETLSIELMCTNQNLPRKLKLGDICMACEETPEFLSFRNITPATSSFAPPLNRDFLWKLISNMSLNYLSLADVNALKVILETYDLPRYYDQHAEKVSKRLLGGLKHIKHHHVDRLHRGLPVRGLRTELTIDPEGYIGEGDLFVFASVLNEFFALYASLNSYHELRVKSTQGEVYQWTPRMGLQPLL
;
A
#
# COMPACT_ATOMS: atom_id res chain seq x y z
N MET A 1 -2.27 1.95 26.00
CA MET A 1 -3.09 3.07 26.53
C MET A 1 -2.31 4.36 26.36
N SER A 2 -2.96 5.53 26.25
CA SER A 2 -2.24 6.81 26.20
C SER A 2 -1.54 7.09 27.52
N PHE A 3 -0.35 7.70 27.49
CA PHE A 3 0.39 8.15 28.67
C PHE A 3 -0.48 9.00 29.63
N ASN A 4 -1.41 9.80 29.08
CA ASN A 4 -2.32 10.63 29.88
C ASN A 4 -3.16 9.77 30.86
N HIS A 5 -3.54 8.55 30.47
CA HIS A 5 -4.26 7.64 31.37
C HIS A 5 -3.38 7.18 32.55
N TYR A 6 -2.12 6.84 32.29
CA TYR A 6 -1.17 6.46 33.33
C TYR A 6 -0.90 7.60 34.31
N TYR A 7 -0.66 8.81 33.78
CA TYR A 7 -0.49 10.01 34.59
C TYR A 7 -1.71 10.29 35.47
N GLN A 8 -2.92 10.30 34.90
CA GLN A 8 -4.15 10.55 35.67
C GLN A 8 -4.44 9.44 36.68
N SER A 9 -4.17 8.19 36.33
CA SER A 9 -4.31 7.04 37.22
C SER A 9 -3.37 7.17 38.44
N GLU A 10 -2.10 7.47 38.20
CA GLU A 10 -1.10 7.66 39.27
C GLU A 10 -1.41 8.89 40.13
N LEU A 11 -1.79 10.01 39.54
CA LEU A 11 -2.19 11.21 40.30
C LEU A 11 -3.40 10.93 41.19
N THR A 12 -4.38 10.18 40.68
CA THR A 12 -5.56 9.78 41.44
C THR A 12 -5.19 8.80 42.56
N ALA A 13 -4.37 7.80 42.26
CA ALA A 13 -3.90 6.82 43.23
C ALA A 13 -3.11 7.50 44.36
N LEU A 14 -2.21 8.41 44.02
CA LEU A 14 -1.41 9.18 44.98
C LEU A 14 -2.30 10.01 45.91
N ARG A 15 -3.33 10.67 45.38
CA ARG A 15 -4.32 11.42 46.18
C ARG A 15 -5.13 10.51 47.10
N GLN A 16 -5.58 9.35 46.61
CA GLN A 16 -6.33 8.39 47.43
C GLN A 16 -5.47 7.78 48.54
N LEU A 17 -4.22 7.45 48.24
CA LEU A 17 -3.26 6.93 49.21
C LEU A 17 -2.90 7.99 50.25
N GLY A 18 -2.65 9.24 49.83
CA GLY A 18 -2.39 10.36 50.72
C GLY A 18 -3.53 10.58 51.73
N ARG A 19 -4.78 10.56 51.25
CA ARG A 19 -5.97 10.65 52.11
C ARG A 19 -6.08 9.49 53.11
N ARG A 20 -5.93 8.24 52.65
CA ARG A 20 -5.97 7.06 53.53
C ARG A 20 -4.83 7.03 54.55
N PHE A 21 -3.66 7.54 54.17
CA PHE A 21 -2.50 7.66 55.06
C PHE A 21 -2.73 8.74 56.13
N ALA A 22 -3.27 9.89 55.73
CA ALA A 22 -3.65 10.97 56.64
C ALA A 22 -4.71 10.54 57.66
N GLU A 23 -5.71 9.73 57.26
CA GLU A 23 -6.71 9.15 58.17
C GLU A 23 -6.08 8.26 59.24
N ARG A 24 -4.98 7.57 58.92
CA ARG A 24 -4.26 6.67 59.85
C ARG A 24 -3.17 7.35 60.66
N SER A 25 -2.67 8.50 60.20
CA SER A 25 -1.57 9.25 60.84
C SER A 25 -1.94 10.74 60.92
N PRO A 26 -2.72 11.15 61.94
CA PRO A 26 -3.25 12.51 62.06
C PRO A 26 -2.16 13.60 62.10
N ALA A 27 -0.96 13.27 62.60
CA ALA A 27 0.18 14.19 62.64
C ALA A 27 0.70 14.58 61.24
N LEU A 28 0.49 13.73 60.23
CA LEU A 28 0.97 13.95 58.85
C LEU A 28 -0.17 14.37 57.91
N ALA A 29 -1.41 14.40 58.39
CA ALA A 29 -2.60 14.80 57.63
C ALA A 29 -2.52 16.20 56.98
N PRO A 30 -1.90 17.23 57.59
CA PRO A 30 -1.74 18.53 56.95
C PRO A 30 -0.90 18.51 55.66
N PHE A 31 -0.04 17.51 55.50
CA PHE A 31 0.90 17.40 54.38
C PHE A 31 0.41 16.47 53.27
N LEU A 32 -0.45 15.49 53.58
CA LEU A 32 -0.84 14.42 52.64
C LEU A 32 -2.36 14.22 52.48
N GLY A 33 -3.19 14.78 53.38
CA GLY A 33 -4.61 14.44 53.50
C GLY A 33 -5.60 15.36 52.78
N GLN A 34 -5.16 16.54 52.34
CA GLN A 34 -5.96 17.52 51.60
C GLN A 34 -5.20 17.95 50.34
N ALA A 35 -5.93 18.32 49.28
CA ALA A 35 -5.34 19.05 48.14
C ALA A 35 -4.56 20.23 48.72
N GLY A 36 -3.25 20.25 48.47
CA GLY A 36 -2.34 21.16 49.15
C GLY A 36 -2.81 22.60 48.95
N ARG A 37 -2.79 23.41 50.01
CA ARG A 37 -2.99 24.87 49.86
C ARG A 37 -1.81 25.54 49.14
N ASP A 38 -0.70 24.82 48.98
CA ASP A 38 0.54 25.25 48.36
C ASP A 38 0.62 24.74 46.91
N PRO A 39 0.58 25.64 45.91
CA PRO A 39 0.73 25.29 44.50
C PRO A 39 2.04 24.55 44.16
N ASP A 40 3.12 24.78 44.90
CA ASP A 40 4.42 24.16 44.61
C ASP A 40 4.45 22.69 45.03
N VAL A 41 3.76 22.34 46.11
CA VAL A 41 3.58 20.94 46.55
C VAL A 41 2.70 20.18 45.55
N GLU A 42 1.61 20.78 45.07
CA GLU A 42 0.78 20.14 44.03
C GLU A 42 1.58 19.90 42.75
N ARG A 43 2.38 20.88 42.30
CA ARG A 43 3.27 20.70 41.13
C ARG A 43 4.29 19.57 41.32
N LEU A 44 4.80 19.40 42.54
CA LEU A 44 5.72 18.31 42.86
C LEU A 44 5.00 16.95 42.80
N LEU A 45 3.78 16.85 43.32
CA LEU A 45 2.96 15.65 43.25
C LEU A 45 2.57 15.31 41.80
N GLU A 46 2.24 16.32 40.98
CA GLU A 46 2.02 16.16 39.54
C GLU A 46 3.29 15.66 38.84
N GLY A 47 4.46 16.26 39.12
CA GLY A 47 5.74 15.79 38.60
C GLY A 47 6.08 14.35 39.02
N PHE A 48 5.79 13.98 40.27
CA PHE A 48 5.99 12.62 40.76
C PHE A 48 5.04 11.61 40.10
N ALA A 49 3.76 11.97 39.92
CA ALA A 49 2.79 11.17 39.20
C ALA A 49 3.18 11.01 37.71
N PHE A 50 3.74 12.05 37.09
CA PHE A 50 4.25 12.01 35.73
C PHE A 50 5.41 11.01 35.60
N LEU A 51 6.40 11.07 36.50
CA LEU A 51 7.54 10.15 36.51
C LEU A 51 7.12 8.70 36.80
N THR A 52 6.29 8.50 37.82
CA THR A 52 5.82 7.16 38.22
C THR A 52 4.90 6.56 37.15
N GLY A 53 4.03 7.38 36.55
CA GLY A 53 3.20 6.97 35.43
C GLY A 53 4.02 6.52 34.23
N ARG A 54 5.13 7.20 33.93
CA ARG A 54 6.07 6.81 32.87
C ARG A 54 6.79 5.50 33.20
N LEU A 55 7.20 5.32 34.46
CA LEU A 55 7.87 4.09 34.90
C LEU A 55 6.91 2.89 34.83
N ARG A 56 5.67 3.05 35.29
CA ARG A 56 4.64 2.03 35.22
C ARG A 56 4.27 1.70 33.77
N GLN A 57 4.12 2.71 32.91
CA GLN A 57 3.94 2.48 31.46
C GLN A 57 5.10 1.64 30.91
N LYS A 58 6.35 2.00 31.20
CA LYS A 58 7.53 1.27 30.73
C LYS A 58 7.60 -0.17 31.26
N LEU A 59 7.14 -0.42 32.49
CA LEU A 59 7.06 -1.77 33.07
C LEU A 59 5.94 -2.59 32.42
N ASP A 60 4.76 -2.01 32.23
CA ASP A 60 3.62 -2.65 31.56
C ASP A 60 3.92 -2.98 30.09
N ASP A 61 4.81 -2.22 29.44
CA ASP A 61 5.24 -2.46 28.06
C ASP A 61 6.07 -3.78 27.91
N GLU A 62 6.45 -4.46 29.00
CA GLU A 62 7.05 -5.82 29.07
C GLU A 62 8.07 -6.17 27.95
N LEU A 63 9.28 -5.60 28.06
CA LEU A 63 10.44 -5.83 27.16
C LEU A 63 10.17 -5.56 25.66
N PRO A 64 9.71 -4.35 25.27
CA PRO A 64 9.54 -3.97 23.87
C PRO A 64 10.85 -4.04 23.08
N GLU A 65 11.99 -3.92 23.76
CA GLU A 65 13.33 -4.05 23.17
C GLU A 65 13.52 -5.40 22.46
N LEU A 66 12.93 -6.49 22.98
CA LEU A 66 13.04 -7.81 22.36
C LEU A 66 12.13 -7.93 21.13
N SER A 67 10.85 -7.56 21.27
CA SER A 67 9.87 -7.66 20.17
C SER A 67 10.20 -6.72 19.02
N HIS A 68 10.66 -5.49 19.31
CA HIS A 68 11.08 -4.54 18.28
C HIS A 68 12.31 -5.03 17.52
N SER A 69 13.34 -5.54 18.22
CA SER A 69 14.55 -6.03 17.56
C SER A 69 14.25 -7.27 16.71
N LEU A 70 13.41 -8.19 17.22
CA LEU A 70 12.95 -9.34 16.44
C LEU A 70 12.17 -8.89 15.20
N MET A 71 11.29 -7.89 15.32
CA MET A 71 10.51 -7.37 14.19
C MET A 71 11.38 -6.64 13.18
N GLN A 72 12.39 -5.88 13.60
CA GLN A 72 13.36 -5.27 12.69
C GLN A 72 14.14 -6.33 11.88
N LEU A 73 14.51 -7.44 12.54
CA LEU A 73 15.21 -8.54 11.88
C LEU A 73 14.29 -9.28 10.90
N LEU A 74 13.08 -9.62 11.33
CA LEU A 74 12.19 -10.48 10.58
C LEU A 74 11.42 -9.68 9.53
N TRP A 75 10.68 -8.65 9.95
CA TRP A 75 9.64 -7.97 9.19
C TRP A 75 9.66 -6.44 9.43
N PRO A 76 10.75 -5.75 9.04
CA PRO A 76 10.95 -4.33 9.35
C PRO A 76 9.86 -3.43 8.75
N ASN A 77 9.23 -3.85 7.65
CA ASN A 77 8.19 -3.09 6.97
C ASN A 77 6.93 -2.82 7.79
N TYR A 78 6.57 -3.71 8.70
CA TYR A 78 5.39 -3.50 9.56
C TYR A 78 5.69 -2.57 10.75
N MET A 79 6.95 -2.14 10.91
CA MET A 79 7.40 -1.12 11.85
C MET A 79 7.46 0.27 11.22
N ARG A 80 7.40 0.36 9.88
CA ARG A 80 7.48 1.62 9.12
C ARG A 80 6.10 2.31 9.01
N PRO A 81 6.06 3.65 8.96
CA PRO A 81 4.82 4.37 8.69
C PRO A 81 4.27 4.00 7.30
N LEU A 82 2.95 3.86 7.21
CA LEU A 82 2.23 3.72 5.95
C LEU A 82 2.10 5.11 5.30
N PRO A 83 2.73 5.36 4.14
CA PRO A 83 2.67 6.67 3.50
C PRO A 83 1.29 6.97 2.89
N ALA A 84 1.09 8.21 2.48
CA ALA A 84 -0.09 8.60 1.71
C ALA A 84 0.00 8.10 0.25
N PHE A 85 -1.14 7.74 -0.33
CA PHE A 85 -1.28 7.28 -1.72
C PHE A 85 -2.31 8.10 -2.49
N SER A 86 -2.17 8.14 -3.81
CA SER A 86 -3.16 8.70 -4.74
C SER A 86 -3.03 8.02 -6.11
N ILE A 87 -3.94 8.29 -7.04
CA ILE A 87 -3.82 7.94 -8.46
C ILE A 87 -3.46 9.19 -9.25
N LEU A 88 -2.38 9.11 -10.01
CA LEU A 88 -1.93 10.11 -10.98
C LEU A 88 -2.42 9.72 -12.37
N GLN A 89 -2.88 10.70 -13.16
CA GLN A 89 -3.18 10.54 -14.57
C GLN A 89 -2.22 11.43 -15.39
N PHE A 90 -1.55 10.83 -16.37
CA PHE A 90 -0.82 11.56 -17.42
C PHE A 90 -1.77 11.96 -18.54
N ASP A 91 -1.55 13.14 -19.10
CA ASP A 91 -2.26 13.57 -20.31
C ASP A 91 -1.72 12.84 -21.55
N PRO A 92 -2.58 12.55 -22.55
CA PRO A 92 -2.15 11.90 -23.79
C PRO A 92 -1.05 12.69 -24.51
N LEU A 93 -0.13 11.97 -25.14
CA LEU A 93 0.95 12.61 -25.92
C LEU A 93 0.38 13.47 -27.05
N LYS A 94 0.99 14.64 -27.28
CA LYS A 94 0.65 15.55 -28.39
C LYS A 94 1.48 15.33 -29.64
N ARG A 95 2.28 14.26 -29.68
CA ARG A 95 3.07 13.81 -30.83
C ARG A 95 2.74 12.36 -31.14
N SER A 96 2.67 12.01 -32.42
CA SER A 96 2.57 10.62 -32.85
C SER A 96 3.91 9.89 -32.68
N GLY A 97 3.85 8.58 -32.51
CA GLY A 97 5.00 7.70 -32.29
C GLY A 97 4.77 6.65 -31.20
N PRO A 98 5.80 5.86 -30.86
CA PRO A 98 5.70 4.82 -29.84
C PRO A 98 5.38 5.42 -28.46
N ALA A 99 4.86 4.58 -27.57
CA ALA A 99 4.56 4.96 -26.20
C ALA A 99 5.80 5.57 -25.50
N LEU A 100 5.59 6.64 -24.75
CA LEU A 100 6.57 7.09 -23.76
C LEU A 100 6.37 6.29 -22.48
N VAL A 101 7.40 5.55 -22.05
CA VAL A 101 7.37 4.83 -20.79
C VAL A 101 7.78 5.78 -19.67
N VAL A 102 6.88 6.00 -18.71
CA VAL A 102 7.21 6.58 -17.41
C VAL A 102 7.54 5.43 -16.48
N GLU A 103 8.78 5.37 -16.03
CA GLU A 103 9.26 4.29 -15.18
C GLU A 103 8.63 4.36 -13.79
N ARG A 104 8.65 3.22 -13.10
CA ARG A 104 8.39 3.18 -11.66
C ARG A 104 9.41 4.04 -10.92
N ASP A 105 9.00 4.55 -9.75
CA ASP A 105 9.79 5.39 -8.85
C ASP A 105 10.15 6.77 -9.44
N THR A 106 9.55 7.17 -10.57
CA THR A 106 9.70 8.52 -11.12
C THR A 106 9.18 9.55 -10.12
N PRO A 107 10.00 10.52 -9.66
CA PRO A 107 9.60 11.51 -8.68
C PRO A 107 8.68 12.56 -9.31
N ILE A 108 7.73 13.05 -8.51
CA ILE A 108 6.80 14.12 -8.84
C ILE A 108 6.46 14.94 -7.59
N GLU A 109 6.00 16.17 -7.76
CA GLU A 109 5.70 17.10 -6.66
C GLU A 109 4.25 17.61 -6.70
N SER A 110 3.76 18.02 -5.53
CA SER A 110 2.55 18.83 -5.42
C SER A 110 2.85 20.32 -5.55
N LYS A 111 1.79 21.10 -5.77
CA LYS A 111 1.80 22.51 -5.41
C LYS A 111 2.16 22.68 -3.93
N PRO A 112 2.81 23.79 -3.55
CA PRO A 112 3.16 24.04 -2.16
C PRO A 112 1.89 24.18 -1.31
N ILE A 113 1.91 23.55 -0.14
CA ILE A 113 0.89 23.65 0.91
C ILE A 113 1.60 23.87 2.23
N GLU A 114 1.24 24.93 2.95
CA GLU A 114 1.96 25.35 4.17
C GLU A 114 3.48 25.49 3.90
N ASP A 115 3.82 26.11 2.76
CA ASP A 115 5.18 26.32 2.25
C ASP A 115 6.00 25.05 1.96
N VAL A 116 5.40 23.87 2.07
CA VAL A 116 6.02 22.56 1.77
C VAL A 116 5.45 21.98 0.47
N ARG A 117 6.33 21.46 -0.40
CA ARG A 117 5.92 20.66 -1.55
C ARG A 117 5.95 19.19 -1.16
N CYS A 118 4.79 18.52 -1.24
CA CYS A 118 4.74 17.08 -1.00
C CYS A 118 5.36 16.34 -2.18
N ARG A 119 6.30 15.44 -1.91
CA ARG A 119 7.00 14.65 -2.93
C ARG A 119 6.41 13.25 -3.01
N PHE A 120 6.13 12.78 -4.21
CA PHE A 120 5.63 11.44 -4.48
C PHE A 120 6.49 10.77 -5.53
N ARG A 121 6.30 9.46 -5.68
CA ARG A 121 6.88 8.67 -6.76
C ARG A 121 5.85 7.75 -7.39
N THR A 122 6.01 7.46 -8.68
CA THR A 122 5.15 6.51 -9.41
C THR A 122 5.35 5.08 -8.90
N CYS A 123 4.26 4.32 -8.75
CA CYS A 123 4.35 2.94 -8.30
C CYS A 123 4.42 1.94 -9.47
N TYR A 124 3.82 2.25 -10.62
CA TYR A 124 3.75 1.35 -11.78
C TYR A 124 4.49 1.95 -12.98
N PRO A 125 5.20 1.14 -13.78
CA PRO A 125 5.62 1.58 -15.11
C PRO A 125 4.38 1.84 -15.98
N THR A 126 4.35 2.99 -16.66
CA THR A 126 3.17 3.46 -17.40
C THR A 126 3.53 3.87 -18.81
N GLU A 127 2.90 3.24 -19.80
CA GLU A 127 3.01 3.60 -21.21
C GLU A 127 2.01 4.71 -21.55
N VAL A 128 2.51 5.91 -21.82
CA VAL A 128 1.70 7.07 -22.24
C VAL A 128 1.68 7.12 -23.77
N LEU A 129 0.49 7.07 -24.35
CA LEU A 129 0.25 7.06 -25.79
C LEU A 129 -0.46 8.35 -26.24
N PRO A 130 -0.39 8.72 -27.53
CA PRO A 130 -1.19 9.80 -28.10
C PRO A 130 -2.63 9.33 -28.40
N LEU A 131 -3.30 8.72 -27.42
CA LEU A 131 -4.68 8.24 -27.54
C LEU A 131 -5.54 8.84 -26.44
N ASP A 132 -6.67 9.42 -26.80
CA ASP A 132 -7.64 9.95 -25.85
C ASP A 132 -8.94 9.14 -25.88
N LEU A 133 -9.62 9.04 -24.74
CA LEU A 133 -10.91 8.38 -24.62
C LEU A 133 -12.03 9.38 -24.96
N ALA A 134 -12.41 9.42 -26.24
CA ALA A 134 -13.37 10.38 -26.77
C ALA A 134 -14.82 10.09 -26.37
N ALA A 135 -15.21 8.81 -26.27
CA ALA A 135 -16.57 8.45 -25.88
C ALA A 135 -16.62 7.11 -25.12
N LEU A 136 -17.57 7.03 -24.19
CA LEU A 136 -17.96 5.80 -23.51
C LEU A 136 -19.47 5.63 -23.65
N ASN A 137 -19.88 4.51 -24.23
CA ASN A 137 -21.28 4.14 -24.37
C ASN A 137 -21.55 2.83 -23.62
N TYR A 138 -22.59 2.81 -22.80
CA TYR A 138 -23.01 1.60 -22.10
C TYR A 138 -24.47 1.32 -22.40
N SER A 139 -24.75 0.12 -22.93
CA SER A 139 -26.10 -0.30 -23.29
C SER A 139 -26.40 -1.68 -22.72
N VAL A 140 -27.60 -1.84 -22.15
CA VAL A 140 -28.08 -3.12 -21.64
C VAL A 140 -28.76 -3.86 -22.79
N LYS A 141 -28.36 -5.10 -23.06
CA LYS A 141 -28.90 -5.94 -24.14
C LYS A 141 -29.41 -7.25 -23.55
N GLY A 142 -30.73 -7.37 -23.38
CA GLY A 142 -31.33 -8.58 -22.80
C GLY A 142 -30.83 -8.82 -21.38
N ASP A 143 -30.14 -9.94 -21.17
CA ASP A 143 -29.50 -10.34 -19.92
C ASP A 143 -28.02 -9.91 -19.81
N GLY A 144 -27.45 -9.32 -20.85
CA GLY A 144 -26.07 -8.82 -20.91
C GLY A 144 -25.97 -7.30 -21.07
N SER A 145 -24.75 -6.82 -21.25
CA SER A 145 -24.46 -5.41 -21.52
C SER A 145 -23.29 -5.26 -22.50
N LEU A 146 -23.30 -4.15 -23.22
CA LEU A 146 -22.21 -3.76 -24.12
C LEU A 146 -21.62 -2.44 -23.62
N LEU A 147 -20.35 -2.49 -23.24
CA LEU A 147 -19.54 -1.30 -22.97
C LEU A 147 -18.70 -1.02 -24.22
N SER A 148 -18.84 0.18 -24.79
CA SER A 148 -18.05 0.65 -25.93
C SER A 148 -17.16 1.81 -25.49
N LEU A 149 -15.87 1.69 -25.77
CA LEU A 149 -14.86 2.73 -25.55
C LEU A 149 -14.33 3.18 -26.91
N ARG A 150 -14.53 4.46 -27.25
CA ARG A 150 -14.02 5.07 -28.48
C ARG A 150 -12.75 5.84 -28.16
N LEU A 151 -11.67 5.42 -28.79
CA LEU A 151 -10.33 5.97 -28.63
C LEU A 151 -9.94 6.70 -29.92
N GLU A 152 -9.37 7.89 -29.78
CA GLU A 152 -8.96 8.73 -30.91
C GLU A 152 -7.53 9.23 -30.72
N MET A 153 -6.80 9.41 -31.82
CA MET A 153 -5.47 10.01 -31.80
C MET A 153 -5.56 11.45 -31.26
N SER A 154 -4.75 11.76 -30.25
CA SER A 154 -4.62 13.13 -29.70
C SER A 154 -3.60 14.00 -30.45
N ALA A 155 -2.96 13.45 -31.48
CA ALA A 155 -1.93 14.09 -32.29
C ALA A 155 -2.13 13.74 -33.78
N ASP A 156 -1.54 14.54 -34.67
CA ASP A 156 -1.49 14.18 -36.09
C ASP A 156 -0.59 12.96 -36.31
N GLY A 157 -1.14 11.96 -36.98
CA GLY A 157 -0.48 10.67 -37.22
C GLY A 157 -1.52 9.57 -37.45
N HIS A 158 -1.10 8.32 -37.30
CA HIS A 158 -1.97 7.15 -37.44
C HIS A 158 -1.62 6.04 -36.44
N LEU A 159 -2.56 5.14 -36.16
CA LEU A 159 -2.40 4.10 -35.14
C LEU A 159 -1.23 3.14 -35.39
N GLY A 160 -0.87 2.93 -36.67
CA GLY A 160 0.28 2.10 -37.04
C GLY A 160 1.63 2.55 -36.43
N GLU A 161 1.79 3.83 -36.08
CA GLU A 161 3.03 4.37 -35.49
C GLU A 161 3.15 4.06 -33.99
N LEU A 162 2.05 3.67 -33.33
CA LEU A 162 1.99 3.50 -31.87
C LEU A 162 2.53 2.16 -31.40
N GLU A 163 2.61 1.19 -32.31
CA GLU A 163 2.95 -0.20 -31.99
C GLU A 163 2.07 -0.85 -30.90
N LEU A 164 0.80 -0.44 -30.84
CA LEU A 164 -0.15 -0.81 -29.78
C LEU A 164 -0.26 -2.33 -29.59
N SER A 165 0.14 -2.82 -28.43
CA SER A 165 0.09 -4.25 -28.06
C SER A 165 -0.86 -4.52 -26.89
N LYS A 166 -0.85 -3.62 -25.92
CA LYS A 166 -1.70 -3.62 -24.72
C LYS A 166 -2.27 -2.23 -24.47
N LEU A 167 -3.41 -2.16 -23.80
CA LEU A 167 -3.97 -0.92 -23.29
C LEU A 167 -4.38 -1.12 -21.83
N ARG A 168 -3.79 -0.32 -20.94
CA ARG A 168 -4.12 -0.32 -19.52
C ARG A 168 -5.29 0.61 -19.25
N LEU A 169 -6.32 0.10 -18.60
CA LEU A 169 -7.49 0.85 -18.16
C LEU A 169 -7.51 0.94 -16.64
N HIS A 170 -7.78 2.14 -16.11
CA HIS A 170 -8.06 2.36 -14.70
C HIS A 170 -9.54 2.68 -14.50
N PHE A 171 -10.18 2.05 -13.50
CA PHE A 171 -11.56 2.34 -13.14
C PHE A 171 -11.63 3.33 -11.99
N ALA A 172 -12.12 4.53 -12.28
CA ALA A 172 -12.16 5.67 -11.36
C ALA A 172 -13.60 6.09 -11.00
N GLY A 173 -13.71 7.08 -10.12
CA GLY A 173 -14.99 7.68 -9.72
C GLY A 173 -15.69 6.91 -8.60
N GLU A 174 -17.01 6.79 -8.68
CA GLU A 174 -17.82 6.14 -7.64
C GLU A 174 -17.44 4.66 -7.47
N ARG A 175 -17.14 4.26 -6.23
CA ARG A 175 -16.66 2.91 -5.88
C ARG A 175 -17.53 1.78 -6.40
N TYR A 176 -18.86 1.93 -6.31
CA TYR A 176 -19.78 0.90 -6.80
C TYR A 176 -19.59 0.68 -8.31
N ILE A 177 -19.49 1.74 -9.11
CA ILE A 177 -19.35 1.63 -10.56
C ILE A 177 -17.97 1.07 -10.93
N SER A 178 -16.89 1.59 -10.33
CA SER A 178 -15.53 1.16 -10.67
C SER A 178 -15.28 -0.31 -10.32
N GLN A 179 -15.72 -0.77 -9.15
CA GLN A 179 -15.60 -2.17 -8.73
C GLN A 179 -16.51 -3.11 -9.56
N MET A 180 -17.72 -2.66 -9.96
CA MET A 180 -18.58 -3.44 -10.83
C MET A 180 -18.02 -3.55 -12.26
N LEU A 181 -17.40 -2.49 -12.80
CA LEU A 181 -16.68 -2.55 -14.07
C LEU A 181 -15.53 -3.56 -14.01
N TYR A 182 -14.74 -3.52 -12.93
CA TYR A 182 -13.65 -4.46 -12.68
C TYR A 182 -14.14 -5.93 -12.67
N LEU A 183 -15.19 -6.23 -11.89
CA LEU A 183 -15.82 -7.55 -11.87
C LEU A 183 -16.34 -7.95 -13.26
N SER A 184 -17.05 -7.03 -13.93
CA SER A 184 -17.68 -7.29 -15.23
C SER A 184 -16.65 -7.69 -16.29
N LEU A 185 -15.52 -6.98 -16.34
CA LEU A 185 -14.49 -7.21 -17.35
C LEU A 185 -13.61 -8.43 -17.07
N LEU A 186 -13.41 -8.81 -15.80
CA LEU A 186 -12.58 -9.95 -15.45
C LEU A 186 -13.33 -11.28 -15.35
N ARG A 187 -14.62 -11.24 -15.02
CA ARG A 187 -15.41 -12.46 -14.80
C ARG A 187 -16.50 -12.69 -15.82
N ASN A 188 -17.14 -11.61 -16.26
CA ASN A 188 -18.37 -11.68 -17.04
C ASN A 188 -18.15 -11.38 -18.53
N LEU A 189 -16.91 -11.05 -18.93
CA LEU A 189 -16.56 -10.73 -20.30
C LEU A 189 -16.57 -11.97 -21.20
N GLU A 190 -17.37 -11.94 -22.26
CA GLU A 190 -17.38 -12.96 -23.31
C GLU A 190 -16.26 -12.74 -24.32
N GLY A 191 -16.08 -11.50 -24.74
CA GLY A 191 -15.09 -11.12 -25.73
C GLY A 191 -15.09 -9.63 -26.00
N ILE A 192 -14.12 -9.20 -26.79
CA ILE A 192 -13.96 -7.81 -27.20
C ILE A 192 -14.00 -7.77 -28.73
N GLU A 193 -14.83 -6.90 -29.27
CA GLU A 193 -14.83 -6.54 -30.68
C GLU A 193 -14.06 -5.22 -30.85
N LEU A 194 -12.98 -5.26 -31.63
CA LEU A 194 -12.14 -4.10 -31.96
C LEU A 194 -12.49 -3.63 -33.37
N ILE A 195 -12.87 -2.37 -33.50
CA ILE A 195 -13.27 -1.75 -34.76
C ILE A 195 -12.34 -0.57 -35.08
N PRO A 196 -11.51 -0.64 -36.13
CA PRO A 196 -10.71 0.48 -36.61
C PRO A 196 -11.57 1.64 -37.11
N LEU A 197 -11.20 2.87 -36.76
CA LEU A 197 -11.88 4.10 -37.19
C LEU A 197 -10.96 4.99 -38.03
N ASP A 198 -11.52 5.62 -39.06
CA ASP A 198 -10.84 6.62 -39.88
C ASP A 198 -10.76 7.99 -39.21
N GLY A 199 -10.16 8.98 -39.89
CA GLY A 199 -10.07 10.36 -39.41
C GLY A 199 -11.40 11.11 -39.27
N ALA A 200 -12.49 10.59 -39.83
CA ALA A 200 -13.84 11.11 -39.63
C ALA A 200 -14.59 10.33 -38.53
N GLY A 201 -13.93 9.37 -37.88
CA GLY A 201 -14.51 8.52 -36.85
C GLY A 201 -15.49 7.47 -37.37
N LYS A 202 -15.41 7.14 -38.66
CA LYS A 202 -16.21 6.08 -39.29
C LYS A 202 -15.45 4.76 -39.29
N PRO A 203 -16.13 3.61 -39.13
CA PRO A 203 -15.50 2.31 -39.28
C PRO A 203 -14.85 2.15 -40.65
N ILE A 204 -13.62 1.65 -40.68
CA ILE A 204 -12.92 1.35 -41.93
C ILE A 204 -13.51 0.08 -42.55
N ASP A 205 -13.79 0.11 -43.85
CA ASP A 205 -14.33 -1.05 -44.56
C ASP A 205 -13.28 -2.17 -44.69
N GLY A 206 -13.68 -3.38 -44.37
CA GLY A 206 -12.92 -4.59 -44.61
C GLY A 206 -13.16 -5.20 -45.99
N VAL A 207 -12.58 -6.37 -46.23
CA VAL A 207 -12.82 -7.15 -47.44
C VAL A 207 -14.32 -7.49 -47.47
N SER A 208 -15.05 -7.08 -48.52
CA SER A 208 -16.52 -7.22 -48.75
C SER A 208 -17.42 -6.02 -48.41
N GLY A 209 -16.90 -4.83 -48.10
CA GLY A 209 -17.74 -3.64 -47.83
C GLY A 209 -18.53 -3.69 -46.53
N LYS A 210 -18.11 -4.57 -45.60
CA LYS A 210 -18.55 -4.57 -44.19
C LYS A 210 -17.47 -3.89 -43.34
N PRO A 211 -17.83 -3.22 -42.24
CA PRO A 211 -16.86 -2.62 -41.34
C PRO A 211 -15.90 -3.69 -40.81
N MET A 212 -14.61 -3.36 -40.82
CA MET A 212 -13.55 -4.19 -40.30
C MET A 212 -13.73 -4.36 -38.79
N ALA A 213 -13.70 -5.60 -38.31
CA ALA A 213 -13.84 -5.92 -36.90
C ALA A 213 -12.98 -7.12 -36.54
N PHE A 214 -12.26 -7.03 -35.43
CA PHE A 214 -11.42 -8.10 -34.88
C PHE A 214 -12.01 -8.60 -33.57
N LYS A 215 -11.99 -9.91 -33.36
CA LYS A 215 -12.43 -10.52 -32.11
C LYS A 215 -11.22 -10.86 -31.25
N ILE A 216 -11.18 -10.27 -30.06
CA ILE A 216 -10.20 -10.58 -29.03
C ILE A 216 -10.93 -11.38 -27.93
N PRO A 217 -10.45 -12.57 -27.56
CA PRO A 217 -11.04 -13.35 -26.48
C PRO A 217 -11.02 -12.59 -25.14
N GLY A 218 -12.06 -12.76 -24.31
CA GLY A 218 -12.16 -12.07 -23.02
C GLY A 218 -11.04 -12.43 -22.03
N ASP A 219 -10.41 -13.60 -22.17
CA ASP A 219 -9.31 -14.04 -21.31
C ASP A 219 -8.01 -13.23 -21.48
N ARG A 220 -7.95 -12.36 -22.50
CA ARG A 220 -6.86 -11.41 -22.73
C ARG A 220 -6.93 -10.18 -21.82
N VAL A 221 -8.05 -9.94 -21.16
CA VAL A 221 -8.15 -8.93 -20.09
C VAL A 221 -7.57 -9.52 -18.81
N LYS A 222 -6.50 -8.90 -18.30
CA LYS A 222 -5.79 -9.35 -17.09
C LYS A 222 -5.90 -8.31 -15.97
N PRO A 223 -6.05 -8.75 -14.71
CA PRO A 223 -6.01 -7.83 -13.57
C PRO A 223 -4.60 -7.28 -13.39
N VAL A 224 -4.51 -6.06 -12.88
CA VAL A 224 -3.27 -5.33 -12.59
C VAL A 224 -3.29 -4.89 -11.13
N GLY A 225 -2.12 -4.81 -10.50
CA GLY A 225 -1.93 -4.45 -9.09
C GLY A 225 -1.43 -5.59 -8.21
N PHE A 226 -1.13 -6.75 -8.80
CA PHE A 226 -0.71 -7.98 -8.10
C PHE A 226 0.70 -8.44 -8.48
N ALA A 227 1.38 -7.80 -9.44
CA ALA A 227 2.76 -8.11 -9.76
C ALA A 227 3.73 -7.55 -8.69
N GLU A 228 5.00 -7.95 -8.77
CA GLU A 228 6.03 -7.48 -7.82
C GLU A 228 6.43 -6.02 -8.10
N GLU A 229 6.46 -5.69 -9.38
CA GLU A 229 6.70 -4.38 -9.96
C GLU A 229 5.52 -3.42 -9.71
N GLU A 230 4.39 -3.94 -9.23
CA GLU A 230 3.14 -3.21 -8.94
C GLU A 230 2.93 -3.02 -7.42
N ALA A 231 4.01 -3.02 -6.64
CA ALA A 231 3.95 -2.76 -5.20
C ALA A 231 3.94 -1.25 -4.90
N LEU A 232 3.13 -0.82 -3.93
CA LEU A 232 3.08 0.60 -3.54
C LEU A 232 4.28 1.03 -2.68
N ILE A 233 4.80 0.11 -1.88
CA ILE A 233 5.85 0.34 -0.88
C ILE A 233 6.98 -0.66 -1.16
N PRO A 234 8.25 -0.31 -0.89
CA PRO A 234 9.36 -1.25 -1.06
C PRO A 234 9.28 -2.33 0.03
N TYR A 235 9.24 -3.59 -0.37
CA TYR A 235 9.29 -4.74 0.55
C TYR A 235 10.64 -5.45 0.48
N PRO A 236 11.28 -5.73 1.63
CA PRO A 236 12.50 -6.51 1.64
C PRO A 236 12.20 -7.95 1.22
N LEU A 237 13.19 -8.56 0.57
CA LEU A 237 13.07 -9.87 -0.08
C LEU A 237 12.78 -11.01 0.90
N ASN A 238 13.09 -10.83 2.19
CA ASN A 238 12.88 -11.79 3.26
C ASN A 238 11.43 -11.81 3.80
N THR A 239 10.51 -11.02 3.24
CA THR A 239 9.12 -10.93 3.71
C THR A 239 8.14 -11.76 2.88
N PHE A 240 7.05 -12.21 3.52
CA PHE A 240 6.01 -12.99 2.83
C PHE A 240 5.06 -12.07 2.05
N ARG A 241 5.10 -12.18 0.72
CA ARG A 241 4.35 -11.32 -0.22
C ARG A 241 2.84 -11.31 0.00
N GLY A 242 2.24 -12.41 0.47
CA GLY A 242 0.79 -12.51 0.67
C GLY A 242 0.23 -11.46 1.63
N TYR A 243 0.98 -11.08 2.67
CA TYR A 243 0.54 -10.08 3.65
C TYR A 243 0.64 -8.64 3.15
N ARG A 244 1.51 -8.37 2.16
CA ARG A 244 1.58 -7.07 1.48
C ARG A 244 0.23 -6.71 0.86
N TYR A 245 -0.39 -7.66 0.14
CA TYR A 245 -1.66 -7.39 -0.53
C TYR A 245 -2.78 -7.04 0.46
N LEU A 246 -2.77 -7.61 1.67
CA LEU A 246 -3.72 -7.25 2.72
C LEU A 246 -3.52 -5.80 3.16
N GLN A 247 -2.27 -5.42 3.47
CA GLN A 247 -1.94 -4.05 3.89
C GLN A 247 -2.31 -3.03 2.81
N GLU A 248 -1.97 -3.32 1.55
CA GLU A 248 -2.29 -2.44 0.42
C GLU A 248 -3.80 -2.36 0.15
N TYR A 249 -4.56 -3.45 0.34
CA TYR A 249 -6.02 -3.43 0.19
C TYR A 249 -6.71 -2.55 1.22
N PHE A 250 -6.33 -2.68 2.49
CA PHE A 250 -6.92 -1.82 3.53
C PHE A 250 -6.44 -0.37 3.41
N ALA A 251 -5.21 -0.14 2.95
CA ALA A 251 -4.67 1.19 2.75
C ALA A 251 -5.26 1.91 1.52
N PHE A 252 -5.31 1.24 0.36
CA PHE A 252 -5.56 1.87 -0.92
C PHE A 252 -6.09 0.91 -2.00
N GLN A 253 -7.39 0.60 -1.93
CA GLN A 253 -8.06 -0.34 -2.86
C GLN A 253 -7.96 0.06 -4.34
N ASP A 254 -7.89 1.35 -4.65
CA ASP A 254 -7.85 1.86 -6.03
C ASP A 254 -6.65 1.32 -6.82
N LYS A 255 -5.57 0.86 -6.14
CA LYS A 255 -4.41 0.22 -6.78
C LYS A 255 -4.78 -1.02 -7.60
N PHE A 256 -5.86 -1.72 -7.21
CA PHE A 256 -6.29 -2.98 -7.82
C PHE A 256 -7.33 -2.77 -8.93
N LEU A 257 -7.83 -1.55 -9.10
CA LEU A 257 -8.87 -1.23 -10.08
C LEU A 257 -8.26 -0.92 -11.45
N PHE A 258 -7.35 -1.79 -11.89
CA PHE A 258 -6.67 -1.71 -13.18
C PHE A 258 -6.82 -3.02 -13.94
N VAL A 259 -6.94 -2.92 -15.25
CA VAL A 259 -6.90 -4.08 -16.16
C VAL A 259 -6.05 -3.78 -17.39
N ASP A 260 -5.33 -4.79 -17.85
CA ASP A 260 -4.62 -4.76 -19.13
C ASP A 260 -5.43 -5.48 -20.19
N VAL A 261 -5.79 -4.76 -21.25
CA VAL A 261 -6.40 -5.32 -22.47
C VAL A 261 -5.28 -5.69 -23.43
N ASN A 262 -4.96 -6.97 -23.49
CA ASN A 262 -3.91 -7.51 -24.37
C ASN A 262 -4.48 -7.97 -25.73
N GLY A 263 -3.61 -8.21 -26.71
CA GLY A 263 -4.00 -8.74 -28.02
C GLY A 263 -4.32 -7.65 -29.06
N LEU A 264 -3.92 -6.40 -28.79
CA LEU A 264 -4.10 -5.27 -29.72
C LEU A 264 -3.07 -5.30 -30.85
N ASP A 265 -2.01 -6.10 -30.70
CA ASP A 265 -0.99 -6.38 -31.70
C ASP A 265 -1.55 -7.03 -32.98
N ILE A 266 -2.79 -7.54 -32.94
CA ILE A 266 -3.52 -8.01 -34.13
C ILE A 266 -3.60 -6.93 -35.23
N LEU A 267 -3.56 -5.65 -34.85
CA LEU A 267 -3.53 -4.54 -35.79
C LEU A 267 -2.26 -4.51 -36.64
N LYS A 268 -1.12 -5.01 -36.13
CA LYS A 268 0.15 -5.05 -36.87
C LYS A 268 0.09 -5.98 -38.09
N ALA A 269 -0.89 -6.89 -38.15
CA ALA A 269 -1.08 -7.79 -39.29
C ALA A 269 -1.78 -7.10 -40.49
N LEU A 270 -2.26 -5.86 -40.33
CA LEU A 270 -2.94 -5.13 -41.39
C LEU A 270 -1.96 -4.52 -42.41
N PRO A 271 -2.38 -4.34 -43.68
CA PRO A 271 -1.58 -3.62 -44.66
C PRO A 271 -1.26 -2.19 -44.21
N GLU A 272 -0.06 -1.70 -44.56
CA GLU A 272 0.38 -0.34 -44.19
C GLU A 272 -0.58 0.76 -44.64
N ASP A 273 -1.19 0.62 -45.82
CA ASP A 273 -2.13 1.62 -46.35
C ASP A 273 -3.40 1.72 -45.50
N THR A 274 -3.87 0.60 -44.93
CA THR A 274 -4.99 0.59 -43.99
C THR A 274 -4.59 1.20 -42.66
N LEU A 275 -3.40 0.87 -42.16
CA LEU A 275 -2.87 1.42 -40.91
C LEU A 275 -2.72 2.95 -40.96
N LYS A 276 -2.33 3.51 -42.13
CA LYS A 276 -2.22 4.96 -42.35
C LYS A 276 -3.56 5.69 -42.31
N GLN A 277 -4.66 5.00 -42.59
CA GLN A 277 -6.02 5.57 -42.54
C GLN A 277 -6.59 5.55 -41.12
N MET A 278 -6.06 4.69 -40.24
CA MET A 278 -6.55 4.53 -38.87
C MET A 278 -6.14 5.71 -37.98
N ARG A 279 -7.13 6.50 -37.55
CA ARG A 279 -6.96 7.59 -36.57
C ARG A 279 -7.70 7.36 -35.25
N GLY A 280 -8.45 6.27 -35.13
CA GLY A 280 -9.05 5.83 -33.88
C GLY A 280 -9.38 4.35 -33.87
N LEU A 281 -9.88 3.87 -32.74
CA LEU A 281 -10.46 2.54 -32.61
C LEU A 281 -11.62 2.53 -31.62
N GLU A 282 -12.56 1.62 -31.80
CA GLU A 282 -13.65 1.36 -30.86
C GLU A 282 -13.45 -0.03 -30.25
N LEU A 283 -13.36 -0.12 -28.92
CA LEU A 283 -13.33 -1.37 -28.17
C LEU A 283 -14.71 -1.63 -27.59
N ARG A 284 -15.35 -2.71 -28.04
CA ARG A 284 -16.68 -3.13 -27.58
C ARG A 284 -16.56 -4.38 -26.73
N PHE A 285 -16.81 -4.26 -25.44
CA PHE A 285 -16.76 -5.32 -24.45
C PHE A 285 -18.16 -5.93 -24.30
N ASP A 286 -18.31 -7.20 -24.68
CA ASP A 286 -19.56 -7.94 -24.54
C ASP A 286 -19.58 -8.66 -23.19
N ILE A 287 -20.46 -8.21 -22.28
CA ILE A 287 -20.50 -8.64 -20.89
C ILE A 287 -21.75 -9.47 -20.67
N ARG A 288 -21.55 -10.75 -20.33
CA ARG A 288 -22.61 -11.69 -19.95
C ARG A 288 -23.17 -11.37 -18.57
N LYS A 289 -24.44 -11.68 -18.33
CA LYS A 289 -25.04 -11.64 -16.98
C LYS A 289 -24.88 -10.26 -16.30
N SER A 290 -25.60 -9.26 -16.80
CA SER A 290 -25.73 -7.92 -16.21
C SER A 290 -26.78 -7.86 -15.08
N GLY A 291 -27.03 -8.97 -14.37
CA GLY A 291 -28.23 -9.19 -13.55
C GLY A 291 -28.69 -7.98 -12.73
N ILE A 292 -29.89 -7.44 -12.98
CA ILE A 292 -30.50 -6.31 -12.25
C ILE A 292 -29.60 -5.05 -12.15
N MET A 293 -28.49 -4.97 -12.91
CA MET A 293 -27.49 -3.92 -12.76
C MET A 293 -27.98 -2.59 -13.34
N ARG A 294 -28.18 -1.60 -12.46
CA ARG A 294 -28.42 -0.20 -12.84
C ARG A 294 -27.13 0.62 -12.77
N MET A 295 -26.00 0.11 -13.25
CA MET A 295 -24.82 0.96 -13.41
C MET A 295 -24.94 1.79 -14.69
N ARG A 296 -24.53 3.05 -14.62
CA ARG A 296 -24.43 3.96 -15.77
C ARG A 296 -23.01 4.54 -15.78
N PRO A 297 -22.02 3.77 -16.25
CA PRO A 297 -20.66 4.26 -16.33
C PRO A 297 -20.61 5.45 -17.31
N THR A 298 -19.72 6.38 -17.00
CA THR A 298 -19.44 7.60 -17.77
C THR A 298 -17.97 7.65 -18.13
N LEU A 299 -17.58 8.64 -18.95
CA LEU A 299 -16.16 8.92 -19.28
C LEU A 299 -15.28 9.17 -18.05
N ASP A 300 -15.87 9.51 -16.90
CA ASP A 300 -15.11 9.68 -15.66
C ASP A 300 -14.78 8.36 -14.96
N ASN A 301 -15.42 7.26 -15.35
CA ASN A 301 -15.22 5.96 -14.73
C ASN A 301 -14.15 5.10 -15.39
N VAL A 302 -13.67 5.47 -16.58
CA VAL A 302 -12.58 4.77 -17.27
C VAL A 302 -11.53 5.81 -17.64
N LYS A 303 -10.32 5.64 -17.11
CA LYS A 303 -9.18 6.55 -17.35
C LYS A 303 -8.01 5.78 -17.94
N LEU A 304 -7.26 6.46 -18.82
CA LEU A 304 -6.03 5.97 -19.43
C LEU A 304 -4.82 6.58 -18.73
N PHE A 305 -3.64 5.98 -18.93
CA PHE A 305 -2.35 6.52 -18.50
C PHE A 305 -2.30 6.88 -17.01
N CYS A 306 -2.88 6.01 -16.19
CA CYS A 306 -2.93 6.19 -14.75
C CYS A 306 -1.90 5.30 -14.04
N THR A 307 -1.34 5.80 -12.94
CA THR A 307 -0.51 5.03 -12.01
C THR A 307 -0.84 5.43 -10.57
N PRO A 308 -0.85 4.49 -9.62
CA PRO A 308 -0.72 4.86 -8.22
C PRO A 308 0.59 5.61 -7.97
N ILE A 309 0.55 6.50 -6.99
CA ILE A 309 1.72 7.23 -6.50
C ILE A 309 1.79 7.10 -4.98
N ALA A 310 3.01 7.03 -4.45
CA ALA A 310 3.28 6.93 -3.02
C ALA A 310 4.06 8.17 -2.55
N ASN A 311 3.67 8.73 -1.40
CA ASN A 311 4.37 9.84 -0.76
C ASN A 311 5.65 9.37 -0.09
N LEU A 312 6.66 9.08 -0.91
CA LEU A 312 7.97 8.60 -0.51
C LEU A 312 9.03 9.31 -1.34
N PHE A 313 10.06 9.83 -0.68
CA PHE A 313 11.17 10.54 -1.32
C PHE A 313 12.47 10.36 -0.54
N ALA A 314 13.59 10.37 -1.26
CA ALA A 314 14.91 10.39 -0.64
C ALA A 314 15.20 11.77 -0.06
N HIS A 315 15.83 11.81 1.12
CA HIS A 315 16.21 13.04 1.80
C HIS A 315 17.31 12.81 2.83
N ASP A 316 18.06 13.86 3.18
CA ASP A 316 19.14 13.76 4.18
C ASP A 316 18.65 14.10 5.59
N ALA A 317 19.26 13.47 6.59
CA ALA A 317 19.10 13.87 7.98
C ALA A 317 20.05 15.04 8.33
N LEU A 318 19.70 15.81 9.36
CA LEU A 318 20.66 16.70 10.01
C LEU A 318 21.85 15.88 10.55
N PRO A 319 23.10 16.28 10.26
CA PRO A 319 24.26 15.52 10.67
C PRO A 319 24.34 15.32 12.19
N ILE A 320 24.61 14.09 12.62
CA ILE A 320 24.71 13.74 14.03
C ILE A 320 26.17 13.77 14.46
N ARG A 321 26.48 14.55 15.49
CA ARG A 321 27.79 14.47 16.14
C ARG A 321 27.79 13.34 17.16
N LEU A 322 28.49 12.26 16.84
CA LEU A 322 28.67 11.13 17.73
C LEU A 322 29.74 11.48 18.77
N ASP A 323 29.32 11.88 19.97
CA ASP A 323 30.19 12.25 21.09
C ASP A 323 30.12 11.29 22.28
N GLY A 324 29.29 10.26 22.19
CA GLY A 324 29.13 9.23 23.22
C GLY A 324 28.43 9.69 24.49
N LYS A 325 27.86 10.90 24.53
CA LYS A 325 27.13 11.41 25.71
C LYS A 325 25.67 10.98 25.76
N GLN A 326 25.15 10.48 24.64
CA GLN A 326 23.77 10.04 24.48
C GLN A 326 23.76 8.59 24.01
N ASP A 327 22.83 7.81 24.56
CA ASP A 327 22.61 6.41 24.18
C ASP A 327 21.85 6.28 22.85
N GLU A 328 21.01 7.28 22.55
CA GLU A 328 20.13 7.34 21.39
C GLU A 328 20.14 8.75 20.80
N TYR A 329 20.18 8.85 19.48
CA TYR A 329 20.18 10.11 18.74
C TYR A 329 18.93 10.18 17.86
N LEU A 330 18.12 11.22 18.05
CA LEU A 330 16.91 11.45 17.24
C LEU A 330 17.30 11.84 15.81
N LEU A 331 16.70 11.18 14.82
CA LEU A 331 16.83 11.54 13.42
C LEU A 331 15.88 12.68 13.08
N LEU A 332 16.44 13.76 12.54
CA LEU A 332 15.71 14.93 12.08
C LEU A 332 15.93 15.07 10.57
N PRO A 333 14.90 14.93 9.72
CA PRO A 333 15.00 15.25 8.30
C PRO A 333 15.42 16.72 8.13
N ALA A 334 16.41 17.00 7.28
CA ALA A 334 16.89 18.36 7.08
C ALA A 334 15.77 19.28 6.53
N GLU A 335 15.73 20.54 6.95
CA GLU A 335 14.81 21.58 6.44
C GLU A 335 13.29 21.32 6.64
N TYR A 336 12.90 20.24 7.31
CA TYR A 336 11.51 19.93 7.61
C TYR A 336 11.23 19.89 9.11
N ASP A 337 10.05 20.36 9.48
CA ASP A 337 9.50 20.10 10.81
C ASP A 337 9.06 18.63 10.93
N LEU A 338 9.23 18.06 12.13
CA LEU A 338 8.85 16.67 12.44
C LEU A 338 7.35 16.39 12.29
N GLU A 339 6.48 17.40 12.25
CA GLU A 339 5.06 17.25 11.95
C GLU A 339 4.79 17.01 10.46
N ASN A 340 5.65 17.56 9.60
CA ASN A 340 5.48 17.59 8.15
C ASN A 340 6.38 16.60 7.41
N CYS A 341 7.34 15.98 8.09
CA CYS A 341 8.22 14.97 7.52
C CYS A 341 8.52 13.87 8.53
N GLY A 342 8.24 12.62 8.15
CA GLY A 342 8.50 11.43 8.95
C GLY A 342 9.53 10.54 8.28
N VAL A 343 10.35 9.86 9.09
CA VAL A 343 11.32 8.88 8.60
C VAL A 343 10.60 7.58 8.25
N PHE A 344 10.65 7.18 6.98
CA PHE A 344 10.12 5.90 6.50
C PHE A 344 11.15 4.77 6.64
N SER A 345 12.38 5.00 6.20
CA SER A 345 13.53 4.09 6.40
C SER A 345 14.85 4.86 6.44
N VAL A 346 15.85 4.25 7.07
CA VAL A 346 17.24 4.70 7.03
C VAL A 346 17.92 3.89 5.93
N GLU A 347 18.47 4.55 4.92
CA GLU A 347 19.08 3.90 3.77
C GLU A 347 20.58 3.68 4.00
N THR A 348 21.31 4.74 4.34
CA THR A 348 22.76 4.66 4.59
C THR A 348 23.16 5.50 5.80
N VAL A 349 24.19 5.06 6.51
CA VAL A 349 24.81 5.78 7.63
C VAL A 349 26.32 5.80 7.43
N THR A 350 26.86 6.99 7.18
CA THR A 350 28.29 7.17 6.92
C THR A 350 28.89 8.10 7.96
N GLY A 351 29.89 7.62 8.68
CA GLY A 351 30.66 8.41 9.63
C GLY A 351 31.88 9.07 9.00
N TRP A 352 32.12 10.32 9.38
CA TRP A 352 33.26 11.12 8.98
C TRP A 352 34.13 11.47 10.19
N LYS A 353 35.41 11.07 10.13
CA LYS A 353 36.38 11.33 11.18
C LYS A 353 37.28 12.53 10.84
N PRO A 354 37.39 13.53 11.73
CA PRO A 354 38.34 14.63 11.59
C PRO A 354 39.78 14.10 11.51
N GLY A 355 40.63 14.75 10.72
CA GLY A 355 42.07 14.42 10.63
C GLY A 355 42.48 13.50 9.48
N GLY A 356 41.63 13.30 8.47
CA GLY A 356 41.99 12.57 7.24
C GLY A 356 41.90 11.04 7.36
N LEU A 357 41.26 10.53 8.40
CA LEU A 357 41.05 9.09 8.65
C LEU A 357 39.97 8.46 7.74
N GLY A 358 39.38 9.24 6.84
CA GLY A 358 38.44 8.78 5.81
C GLY A 358 36.98 8.65 6.28
N TYR A 359 36.16 8.14 5.38
CA TYR A 359 34.76 7.79 5.63
C TYR A 359 34.66 6.35 6.13
N GLN A 360 33.74 6.11 7.05
CA GLN A 360 33.45 4.79 7.57
C GLN A 360 31.94 4.51 7.47
N GLU A 361 31.58 3.50 6.69
CA GLU A 361 30.20 3.05 6.58
C GLU A 361 29.78 2.26 7.83
N TYR A 362 28.57 2.51 8.31
CA TYR A 362 27.95 1.75 9.38
C TYR A 362 26.88 0.82 8.83
N VAL A 363 26.78 -0.37 9.42
CA VAL A 363 25.80 -1.39 9.02
C VAL A 363 24.67 -1.51 10.05
N PRO A 364 23.43 -1.88 9.67
CA PRO A 364 22.40 -2.22 10.63
C PRO A 364 22.85 -3.38 11.54
N PHE A 365 22.50 -3.35 12.82
CA PHE A 365 22.81 -4.43 13.77
C PHE A 365 22.26 -5.78 13.26
N GLU A 366 21.04 -5.78 12.73
CA GLU A 366 20.34 -6.95 12.21
C GLU A 366 20.98 -7.55 10.94
N SER A 367 21.98 -6.89 10.33
CA SER A 367 22.74 -7.43 9.20
C SER A 367 23.76 -8.50 9.60
N PHE A 368 24.14 -8.55 10.89
CA PHE A 368 25.24 -9.37 11.42
C PHE A 368 26.65 -9.09 10.83
N GLU A 369 26.81 -8.14 9.91
CA GLU A 369 28.11 -7.77 9.31
C GLU A 369 29.10 -7.11 10.29
N HIS A 370 28.68 -6.90 11.53
CA HIS A 370 29.53 -6.40 12.61
C HIS A 370 30.26 -7.53 13.36
N ASP A 371 29.88 -8.79 13.15
CA ASP A 371 30.46 -9.96 13.81
C ASP A 371 31.31 -10.77 12.81
N PRO A 372 32.64 -10.86 12.98
CA PRO A 372 33.52 -11.64 12.11
C PRO A 372 33.20 -13.14 12.02
N SER A 373 32.38 -13.67 12.93
CA SER A 373 31.90 -15.06 12.85
C SER A 373 30.86 -15.28 11.73
N PHE A 374 30.31 -14.22 11.16
CA PHE A 374 29.34 -14.25 10.06
C PHE A 374 29.95 -13.75 8.74
N ASP A 375 30.68 -14.62 8.03
CA ASP A 375 31.16 -14.45 6.63
C ASP A 375 31.70 -13.06 6.21
N VAL A 376 32.17 -12.24 7.16
CA VAL A 376 32.75 -10.91 6.89
C VAL A 376 34.23 -10.88 7.30
N PRO A 377 35.14 -10.36 6.44
CA PRO A 377 36.57 -10.35 6.72
C PRO A 377 36.97 -9.50 7.94
N ASN A 378 36.22 -8.42 8.21
CA ASN A 378 36.50 -7.46 9.28
C ASN A 378 35.18 -6.97 9.90
N SER A 379 35.17 -6.79 11.23
CA SER A 379 34.05 -6.20 11.96
C SER A 379 33.80 -4.75 11.53
N ARG A 380 32.58 -4.47 11.06
CA ARG A 380 32.11 -3.12 10.71
C ARG A 380 31.42 -2.46 11.91
N PRO A 381 31.45 -1.12 12.04
CA PRO A 381 30.65 -0.44 13.05
C PRO A 381 29.17 -0.58 12.68
N HIS A 382 28.32 -0.60 13.70
CA HIS A 382 26.89 -0.83 13.49
C HIS A 382 26.02 0.16 14.23
N TYR A 383 24.77 0.24 13.80
CA TYR A 383 23.71 0.99 14.45
C TYR A 383 22.44 0.14 14.60
N SER A 384 21.62 0.48 15.59
CA SER A 384 20.29 -0.08 15.77
C SER A 384 19.25 1.02 15.63
N ILE A 385 18.13 0.71 14.98
CA ILE A 385 17.02 1.64 14.79
C ILE A 385 15.99 1.42 15.90
N ARG A 386 15.57 2.50 16.57
CA ARG A 386 14.50 2.51 17.57
C ARG A 386 13.40 3.46 17.14
N GLN A 387 12.17 2.95 17.01
CA GLN A 387 11.00 3.75 16.66
C GLN A 387 10.01 3.77 17.81
N ARG A 388 9.46 4.96 18.09
CA ARG A 388 8.49 5.19 19.17
C ARG A 388 7.41 6.15 18.66
N SER A 389 6.18 6.00 19.15
CA SER A 389 5.14 7.01 18.91
C SER A 389 5.59 8.34 19.51
N SER A 390 5.49 9.40 18.72
CA SER A 390 5.85 10.74 19.18
C SER A 390 4.86 11.23 20.23
N LEU A 391 5.34 12.05 21.16
CA LEU A 391 4.49 12.75 22.14
C LEU A 391 4.05 14.12 21.62
N LEU A 392 4.72 14.64 20.59
CA LEU A 392 4.54 15.99 20.07
C LEU A 392 3.64 16.04 18.83
N HIS A 393 3.66 14.99 18.01
CA HIS A 393 2.90 14.93 16.77
C HIS A 393 2.30 13.54 16.53
N ASP A 394 1.38 13.48 15.57
CA ASP A 394 0.77 12.23 15.11
C ASP A 394 1.73 11.48 14.17
N GLY A 395 2.70 10.76 14.74
CA GLY A 395 3.69 10.01 13.96
C GLY A 395 4.67 9.19 14.78
N LEU A 396 5.77 8.81 14.14
CA LEU A 396 6.87 8.06 14.76
C LEU A 396 8.14 8.91 14.83
N ASP A 397 8.74 8.95 16.01
CA ASP A 397 10.12 9.41 16.17
C ASP A 397 11.06 8.23 15.89
N THR A 398 12.11 8.46 15.10
CA THR A 398 13.12 7.44 14.78
C THR A 398 14.46 7.83 15.39
N TYR A 399 15.04 6.94 16.17
CA TYR A 399 16.31 7.13 16.85
C TYR A 399 17.34 6.12 16.34
N LEU A 400 18.59 6.53 16.29
CA LEU A 400 19.74 5.63 16.12
C LEU A 400 20.44 5.43 17.46
N SER A 401 20.79 4.18 17.74
CA SER A 401 21.70 3.82 18.83
C SER A 401 22.93 3.14 18.25
N PHE A 402 24.10 3.38 18.84
CA PHE A 402 25.38 2.89 18.37
C PHE A 402 26.04 2.02 19.44
N GLY A 403 26.70 0.94 19.03
CA GLY A 403 27.43 0.07 19.96
C GLY A 403 28.52 0.83 20.72
N ILE A 404 28.75 0.45 21.99
CA ILE A 404 29.73 1.09 22.87
C ILE A 404 31.14 0.92 22.28
N ARG A 405 31.72 2.00 21.75
CA ARG A 405 33.16 2.10 21.43
C ARG A 405 33.82 3.16 22.31
N HIS A 406 35.09 2.91 22.67
CA HIS A 406 35.97 3.86 23.34
C HIS A 406 36.06 5.16 22.51
N THR A 407 35.41 6.21 23.02
CA THR A 407 35.14 7.47 22.32
C THR A 407 36.33 8.41 22.45
N GLU A 408 37.46 8.10 21.79
CA GLU A 408 38.58 9.05 21.69
C GLU A 408 38.50 9.96 20.45
N ALA A 409 37.63 9.63 19.48
CA ALA A 409 37.43 10.43 18.26
C ALA A 409 35.98 10.92 18.16
N HIS A 410 35.80 12.24 18.02
CA HIS A 410 34.52 12.81 17.61
C HIS A 410 34.27 12.49 16.14
N GLU A 411 33.12 11.93 15.82
CA GLU A 411 32.73 11.57 14.46
C GLU A 411 31.43 12.30 14.08
N THR A 412 31.30 12.71 12.83
CA THR A 412 30.07 13.31 12.30
C THR A 412 29.42 12.32 11.35
N LEU A 413 28.18 11.94 11.63
CA LEU A 413 27.41 11.00 10.85
C LEU A 413 26.56 11.74 9.83
N SER A 414 26.73 11.37 8.56
CA SER A 414 25.85 11.70 7.44
C SER A 414 24.89 10.53 7.23
N ILE A 415 23.60 10.82 7.12
CA ILE A 415 22.56 9.79 7.11
C ILE A 415 21.58 10.10 5.99
N GLU A 416 21.43 9.14 5.07
CA GLU A 416 20.45 9.20 3.99
C GLU A 416 19.17 8.47 4.43
N LEU A 417 18.03 9.10 4.18
CA LEU A 417 16.72 8.65 4.61
C LEU A 417 15.78 8.50 3.41
N MET A 418 14.83 7.58 3.55
CA MET A 418 13.55 7.70 2.85
C MET A 418 12.55 8.34 3.79
N CYS A 419 11.84 9.34 3.30
CA CYS A 419 10.91 10.15 4.06
C CYS A 419 9.50 10.12 3.47
N THR A 420 8.53 10.52 4.28
CA THR A 420 7.13 10.76 3.93
C THR A 420 6.69 12.11 4.48
N ASN A 421 5.77 12.79 3.82
CA ASN A 421 5.19 14.06 4.30
C ASN A 421 4.06 13.86 5.32
N GLN A 422 3.97 12.68 5.93
CA GLN A 422 2.96 12.30 6.92
C GLN A 422 1.53 12.61 6.44
N ASN A 423 0.76 13.37 7.22
CA ASN A 423 -0.63 13.71 6.90
C ASN A 423 -0.79 15.02 6.10
N LEU A 424 0.30 15.70 5.75
CA LEU A 424 0.24 16.90 4.92
C LEU A 424 -0.40 16.65 3.53
N PRO A 425 -0.10 15.54 2.81
CA PRO A 425 -0.78 15.18 1.56
C PRO A 425 -2.31 15.20 1.62
N ARG A 426 -2.92 14.87 2.76
CA ARG A 426 -4.38 14.82 2.93
C ARG A 426 -5.05 16.17 2.69
N LYS A 427 -4.31 17.28 2.85
CA LYS A 427 -4.82 18.64 2.62
C LYS A 427 -4.83 19.04 1.13
N LEU A 428 -4.15 18.28 0.25
CA LEU A 428 -4.11 18.53 -1.18
C LEU A 428 -5.46 18.21 -1.84
N LYS A 429 -5.83 19.00 -2.84
CA LYS A 429 -7.06 18.78 -3.62
C LYS A 429 -6.78 17.93 -4.85
N LEU A 430 -7.87 17.55 -5.53
CA LEU A 430 -7.79 16.96 -6.86
C LEU A 430 -7.09 17.92 -7.81
N GLY A 431 -6.06 17.40 -8.49
CA GLY A 431 -5.24 18.14 -9.44
C GLY A 431 -4.11 19.00 -8.85
N ASP A 432 -3.85 18.94 -7.54
CA ASP A 432 -2.74 19.67 -6.93
C ASP A 432 -1.39 18.94 -7.05
N ILE A 433 -1.39 17.63 -7.26
CA ILE A 433 -0.17 16.84 -7.54
C ILE A 433 0.10 16.88 -9.04
N CYS A 434 0.86 17.89 -9.48
CA CYS A 434 1.01 18.24 -10.90
C CYS A 434 2.35 18.92 -11.25
N MET A 435 3.32 18.93 -10.34
CA MET A 435 4.61 19.58 -10.55
C MET A 435 5.66 18.53 -10.92
N ALA A 436 6.42 18.78 -11.99
CA ALA A 436 7.52 17.93 -12.43
C ALA A 436 8.78 18.16 -11.58
N CYS A 437 9.58 17.09 -11.45
CA CYS A 437 10.93 17.09 -10.89
C CYS A 437 11.97 16.88 -12.01
N GLU A 438 13.26 16.91 -11.67
CA GLU A 438 14.36 16.78 -12.65
C GLU A 438 14.32 15.46 -13.44
N GLU A 439 13.82 14.37 -12.85
CA GLU A 439 13.71 13.05 -13.51
C GLU A 439 12.35 12.84 -14.21
N THR A 440 11.40 13.75 -14.05
CA THR A 440 10.10 13.65 -14.73
C THR A 440 10.24 14.10 -16.19
N PRO A 441 9.68 13.39 -17.18
CA PRO A 441 9.75 13.83 -18.57
C PRO A 441 9.12 15.23 -18.77
N GLU A 442 9.93 16.21 -19.19
CA GLU A 442 9.59 17.66 -19.20
C GLU A 442 8.30 18.03 -19.93
N PHE A 443 7.91 17.27 -20.96
CA PHE A 443 6.76 17.56 -21.83
C PHE A 443 5.48 16.82 -21.42
N LEU A 444 5.51 16.01 -20.36
CA LEU A 444 4.33 15.35 -19.82
C LEU A 444 3.61 16.24 -18.81
N SER A 445 2.34 16.50 -19.08
CA SER A 445 1.41 17.06 -18.09
C SER A 445 0.70 15.94 -17.35
N PHE A 446 0.48 16.12 -16.06
CA PHE A 446 -0.18 15.12 -15.21
C PHE A 446 -0.87 15.78 -14.02
N ARG A 447 -1.80 15.04 -13.42
CA ARG A 447 -2.53 15.49 -12.24
C ARG A 447 -3.08 14.31 -11.45
N ASN A 448 -3.23 14.45 -10.13
CA ASN A 448 -3.94 13.44 -9.35
C ASN A 448 -5.45 13.48 -9.61
N ILE A 449 -6.04 12.30 -9.79
CA ILE A 449 -7.47 12.10 -10.03
C ILE A 449 -8.22 11.54 -8.82
N THR A 450 -7.50 11.12 -7.78
CA THR A 450 -8.06 10.75 -6.48
C THR A 450 -7.44 11.61 -5.37
N PRO A 451 -8.16 11.89 -4.27
CA PRO A 451 -7.57 12.58 -3.12
C PRO A 451 -6.47 11.71 -2.51
N ALA A 452 -5.45 12.34 -1.95
CA ALA A 452 -4.41 11.62 -1.22
C ALA A 452 -4.97 11.00 0.07
N THR A 453 -4.62 9.75 0.35
CA THR A 453 -5.00 9.07 1.59
C THR A 453 -4.27 9.67 2.80
N SER A 454 -4.77 9.38 4.01
CA SER A 454 -4.01 9.64 5.23
C SER A 454 -2.74 8.77 5.28
N SER A 455 -1.74 9.24 6.03
CA SER A 455 -0.60 8.43 6.46
C SER A 455 -0.88 7.87 7.86
N PHE A 456 -0.42 6.65 8.12
CA PHE A 456 -0.66 5.97 9.38
C PHE A 456 0.63 5.44 9.97
N ALA A 457 0.94 5.81 11.22
CA ALA A 457 1.96 5.11 11.98
C ALA A 457 1.46 3.69 12.31
N PRO A 458 2.30 2.64 12.28
CA PRO A 458 1.92 1.35 12.83
C PRO A 458 1.73 1.46 14.36
N PRO A 459 0.73 0.77 14.94
CA PRO A 459 0.59 0.72 16.39
C PRO A 459 1.72 -0.13 16.99
N LEU A 460 2.76 0.50 17.52
CA LEU A 460 3.95 -0.18 18.08
C LEU A 460 3.72 -0.76 19.48
N ASN A 461 2.51 -1.22 19.77
CA ASN A 461 2.18 -1.84 21.04
C ASN A 461 2.48 -3.35 21.02
N ARG A 462 2.68 -3.92 22.21
CA ARG A 462 3.02 -5.34 22.40
C ARG A 462 2.04 -6.27 21.70
N ASP A 463 0.73 -6.09 21.90
CA ASP A 463 -0.29 -6.97 21.35
C ASP A 463 -0.27 -7.03 19.82
N PHE A 464 -0.03 -5.90 19.16
CA PHE A 464 0.09 -5.83 17.70
C PHE A 464 1.34 -6.57 17.20
N LEU A 465 2.51 -6.31 17.81
CA LEU A 465 3.75 -6.96 17.41
C LEU A 465 3.69 -8.47 17.61
N TRP A 466 3.10 -8.96 18.71
CA TRP A 466 2.93 -10.40 18.92
C TRP A 466 1.94 -11.05 17.95
N LYS A 467 0.88 -10.34 17.52
CA LYS A 467 0.01 -10.83 16.44
C LYS A 467 0.79 -10.99 15.14
N LEU A 468 1.64 -10.03 14.79
CA LEU A 468 2.52 -10.12 13.61
C LEU A 468 3.50 -11.29 13.72
N ILE A 469 4.18 -11.45 14.86
CA ILE A 469 5.08 -12.58 15.12
C ILE A 469 4.32 -13.91 15.02
N SER A 470 3.11 -13.99 15.56
CA SER A 470 2.28 -15.21 15.48
C SER A 470 1.92 -15.55 14.02
N ASN A 471 1.61 -14.55 13.20
CA ASN A 471 1.32 -14.73 11.78
C ASN A 471 2.51 -15.33 11.01
N MET A 472 3.75 -15.07 11.44
CA MET A 472 4.94 -15.63 10.81
C MET A 472 5.07 -17.14 10.91
N SER A 473 4.42 -17.78 11.90
CA SER A 473 4.44 -19.23 12.02
C SER A 473 3.78 -19.95 10.83
N LEU A 474 3.12 -19.19 9.93
CA LEU A 474 2.38 -19.70 8.76
C LEU A 474 1.51 -20.90 9.11
N ASN A 475 0.91 -20.88 10.31
CA ASN A 475 0.16 -22.02 10.80
C ASN A 475 -1.15 -22.16 10.00
N TYR A 476 -1.17 -23.14 9.12
CA TYR A 476 -2.30 -23.43 8.24
C TYR A 476 -3.60 -23.72 9.01
N LEU A 477 -3.49 -24.28 10.23
CA LEU A 477 -4.63 -24.57 11.09
C LEU A 477 -5.41 -23.30 11.48
N SER A 478 -4.71 -22.17 11.62
CA SER A 478 -5.34 -20.88 11.91
C SER A 478 -6.21 -20.38 10.76
N LEU A 479 -5.95 -20.80 9.52
CA LEU A 479 -6.79 -20.42 8.37
C LEU A 479 -8.03 -21.31 8.21
N ALA A 480 -8.13 -22.42 8.94
CA ALA A 480 -9.32 -23.27 8.91
C ALA A 480 -10.48 -22.69 9.76
N ASP A 481 -10.21 -21.70 10.60
CA ASP A 481 -11.21 -20.95 11.35
C ASP A 481 -11.41 -19.54 10.78
N VAL A 482 -12.66 -19.17 10.55
CA VAL A 482 -13.03 -17.86 10.03
C VAL A 482 -12.72 -16.75 11.03
N ASN A 483 -12.78 -17.03 12.35
CA ASN A 483 -12.49 -16.01 13.35
C ASN A 483 -11.01 -15.67 13.40
N ALA A 484 -10.15 -16.69 13.34
CA ALA A 484 -8.72 -16.49 13.21
C ALA A 484 -8.35 -15.73 11.92
N LEU A 485 -8.98 -16.05 10.77
CA LEU A 485 -8.81 -15.26 9.54
C LEU A 485 -9.19 -13.78 9.75
N LYS A 486 -10.30 -13.48 10.43
CA LYS A 486 -10.68 -12.09 10.73
C LYS A 486 -9.61 -11.38 11.55
N VAL A 487 -9.08 -12.03 12.60
CA VAL A 487 -8.01 -11.44 13.43
C VAL A 487 -6.75 -11.14 12.61
N ILE A 488 -6.39 -12.02 11.68
CA ILE A 488 -5.26 -11.77 10.75
C ILE A 488 -5.55 -10.53 9.92
N LEU A 489 -6.72 -10.45 9.28
CA LEU A 489 -7.11 -9.32 8.43
C LEU A 489 -7.16 -7.99 9.22
N GLU A 490 -7.69 -8.01 10.43
CA GLU A 490 -7.70 -6.84 11.34
C GLU A 490 -6.31 -6.34 11.71
N THR A 491 -5.30 -7.22 11.70
CA THR A 491 -3.92 -6.85 12.02
C THR A 491 -3.32 -5.99 10.89
N TYR A 492 -3.73 -6.20 9.64
CA TYR A 492 -3.20 -5.44 8.49
C TYR A 492 -4.07 -4.25 8.09
N ASP A 493 -5.23 -4.09 8.71
CA ASP A 493 -6.13 -2.94 8.56
C ASP A 493 -5.68 -1.77 9.45
N LEU A 494 -4.61 -1.08 9.02
CA LEU A 494 -4.07 0.08 9.75
C LEU A 494 -5.09 1.23 9.93
N PRO A 495 -5.90 1.62 8.92
CA PRO A 495 -6.86 2.72 9.06
C PRO A 495 -7.84 2.53 10.24
N ARG A 496 -8.23 1.28 10.53
CA ARG A 496 -9.13 0.95 11.65
C ARG A 496 -8.61 1.38 13.03
N TYR A 497 -7.31 1.48 13.24
CA TYR A 497 -6.75 1.90 14.53
C TYR A 497 -6.87 3.40 14.78
N TYR A 498 -7.09 4.19 13.73
CA TYR A 498 -7.06 5.66 13.79
C TYR A 498 -8.41 6.31 13.47
N ASP A 499 -9.29 5.64 12.72
CA ASP A 499 -10.59 6.18 12.32
C ASP A 499 -11.74 5.24 12.73
N GLN A 500 -12.66 5.74 13.56
CA GLN A 500 -13.86 5.02 14.00
C GLN A 500 -14.81 4.68 12.84
N HIS A 501 -14.86 5.50 11.80
CA HIS A 501 -15.65 5.20 10.62
C HIS A 501 -15.03 4.03 9.84
N ALA A 502 -13.72 4.08 9.60
CA ALA A 502 -12.98 2.98 8.98
C ALA A 502 -13.13 1.67 9.78
N GLU A 503 -13.06 1.74 11.12
CA GLU A 503 -13.30 0.58 11.99
C GLU A 503 -14.70 -0.03 11.77
N LYS A 504 -15.75 0.79 11.68
CA LYS A 504 -17.13 0.30 11.47
C LYS A 504 -17.29 -0.35 10.09
N VAL A 505 -16.71 0.26 9.05
CA VAL A 505 -16.71 -0.29 7.68
C VAL A 505 -15.98 -1.63 7.65
N SER A 506 -14.79 -1.70 8.26
CA SER A 506 -14.00 -2.93 8.41
C SER A 506 -14.78 -4.02 9.15
N LYS A 507 -15.38 -3.70 10.31
CA LYS A 507 -16.22 -4.63 11.07
C LYS A 507 -17.37 -5.19 10.23
N ARG A 508 -18.02 -4.37 9.41
CA ARG A 508 -19.09 -4.81 8.49
C ARG A 508 -18.56 -5.74 7.41
N LEU A 509 -17.47 -5.36 6.75
CA LEU A 509 -16.80 -6.16 5.71
C LEU A 509 -16.39 -7.53 6.25
N LEU A 510 -15.66 -7.55 7.37
CA LEU A 510 -15.22 -8.79 8.03
C LEU A 510 -16.39 -9.59 8.62
N GLY A 511 -17.48 -8.93 9.03
CA GLY A 511 -18.75 -9.56 9.41
C GLY A 511 -19.43 -10.33 8.27
N GLY A 512 -19.10 -9.97 7.02
CA GLY A 512 -19.52 -10.68 5.81
C GLY A 512 -18.85 -12.05 5.63
N LEU A 513 -17.66 -12.27 6.21
CA LEU A 513 -17.01 -13.59 6.20
C LEU A 513 -17.74 -14.54 7.16
N LYS A 514 -18.43 -15.54 6.62
CA LYS A 514 -19.26 -16.47 7.41
C LYS A 514 -18.58 -17.79 7.71
N HIS A 515 -17.91 -18.38 6.73
CA HIS A 515 -17.33 -19.70 6.87
C HIS A 515 -16.15 -19.91 5.93
N ILE A 516 -15.15 -20.66 6.37
CA ILE A 516 -14.01 -21.07 5.56
C ILE A 516 -13.78 -22.57 5.73
N LYS A 517 -13.48 -23.25 4.63
CA LYS A 517 -13.14 -24.67 4.58
C LYS A 517 -11.98 -24.89 3.63
N HIS A 518 -11.20 -25.90 3.91
CA HIS A 518 -10.07 -26.29 3.09
C HIS A 518 -10.19 -27.76 2.69
N HIS A 519 -9.91 -28.04 1.43
CA HIS A 519 -9.96 -29.38 0.87
C HIS A 519 -8.69 -29.66 0.09
N HIS A 520 -8.05 -30.81 0.34
CA HIS A 520 -7.03 -31.31 -0.56
C HIS A 520 -7.69 -31.74 -1.87
N VAL A 521 -7.10 -31.31 -2.99
CA VAL A 521 -7.61 -31.57 -4.34
C VAL A 521 -6.45 -31.98 -5.24
N ASP A 522 -6.66 -32.98 -6.09
CA ASP A 522 -5.66 -33.44 -7.05
C ASP A 522 -6.11 -33.09 -8.46
N ARG A 523 -5.18 -32.59 -9.29
CA ARG A 523 -5.40 -32.34 -10.72
C ARG A 523 -4.36 -33.05 -11.55
N LEU A 524 -4.77 -33.52 -12.72
CA LEU A 524 -3.83 -33.97 -13.75
C LEU A 524 -3.40 -32.78 -14.59
N HIS A 525 -2.10 -32.47 -14.57
CA HIS A 525 -1.50 -31.48 -15.46
C HIS A 525 -0.53 -32.18 -16.40
N ARG A 526 -0.82 -32.19 -17.71
CA ARG A 526 -0.01 -32.89 -18.73
C ARG A 526 0.27 -34.37 -18.38
N GLY A 527 -0.69 -35.05 -17.76
CA GLY A 527 -0.58 -36.45 -17.36
C GLY A 527 0.08 -36.72 -16.00
N LEU A 528 0.61 -35.67 -15.33
CA LEU A 528 1.19 -35.79 -13.99
C LEU A 528 0.17 -35.37 -12.91
N PRO A 529 0.03 -36.12 -11.81
CA PRO A 529 -0.79 -35.70 -10.69
C PRO A 529 -0.10 -34.57 -9.93
N VAL A 530 -0.77 -33.42 -9.85
CA VAL A 530 -0.36 -32.28 -9.04
C VAL A 530 -1.31 -32.19 -7.86
N ARG A 531 -0.76 -32.16 -6.65
CA ARG A 531 -1.54 -31.94 -5.43
C ARG A 531 -1.84 -30.47 -5.27
N GLY A 532 -3.00 -30.17 -4.73
CA GLY A 532 -3.40 -28.81 -4.46
C GLY A 532 -4.32 -28.68 -3.27
N LEU A 533 -4.63 -27.44 -2.99
CA LEU A 533 -5.37 -27.01 -1.83
C LEU A 533 -6.46 -26.06 -2.29
N ARG A 534 -7.72 -26.46 -2.08
CA ARG A 534 -8.88 -25.63 -2.39
C ARG A 534 -9.42 -25.00 -1.12
N THR A 535 -9.42 -23.68 -1.08
CA THR A 535 -10.12 -22.89 -0.07
C THR A 535 -11.53 -22.59 -0.55
N GLU A 536 -12.54 -23.08 0.18
CA GLU A 536 -13.93 -22.70 0.00
C GLU A 536 -14.31 -21.65 1.05
N LEU A 537 -14.64 -20.44 0.60
CA LEU A 537 -15.02 -19.33 1.46
C LEU A 537 -16.49 -18.95 1.22
N THR A 538 -17.27 -18.89 2.30
CA THR A 538 -18.65 -18.41 2.25
C THR A 538 -18.70 -16.96 2.71
N ILE A 539 -19.15 -16.08 1.81
CA ILE A 539 -19.26 -14.64 2.04
C ILE A 539 -20.72 -14.21 1.93
N ASP A 540 -21.12 -13.31 2.81
CA ASP A 540 -22.41 -12.65 2.80
C ASP A 540 -22.31 -11.27 2.14
N PRO A 541 -22.92 -11.05 0.96
CA PRO A 541 -22.80 -9.80 0.22
C PRO A 541 -23.29 -8.55 0.97
N GLU A 542 -24.17 -8.69 1.96
CA GLU A 542 -24.67 -7.55 2.75
C GLU A 542 -23.57 -6.84 3.55
N GLY A 543 -22.43 -7.51 3.77
CA GLY A 543 -21.24 -6.93 4.39
C GLY A 543 -20.48 -5.95 3.49
N TYR A 544 -20.79 -5.91 2.20
CA TYR A 544 -20.03 -5.20 1.17
C TYR A 544 -20.89 -4.11 0.52
N ILE A 545 -20.26 -3.20 -0.22
CA ILE A 545 -20.99 -2.17 -0.99
C ILE A 545 -21.79 -2.82 -2.13
N GLY A 546 -21.24 -3.87 -2.72
CA GLY A 546 -21.86 -4.65 -3.78
C GLY A 546 -21.01 -5.84 -4.20
N GLU A 547 -21.42 -6.51 -5.27
CA GLU A 547 -20.74 -7.71 -5.79
C GLU A 547 -19.29 -7.42 -6.22
N GLY A 548 -19.03 -6.25 -6.82
CA GLY A 548 -17.70 -5.83 -7.23
C GLY A 548 -16.72 -5.69 -6.06
N ASP A 549 -17.17 -5.10 -4.94
CA ASP A 549 -16.37 -4.93 -3.72
C ASP A 549 -15.94 -6.29 -3.15
N LEU A 550 -16.90 -7.23 -3.06
CA LEU A 550 -16.65 -8.62 -2.67
C LEU A 550 -15.64 -9.28 -3.60
N PHE A 551 -15.76 -9.08 -4.92
CA PHE A 551 -14.86 -9.68 -5.89
C PHE A 551 -13.42 -9.14 -5.81
N VAL A 552 -13.25 -7.84 -5.62
CA VAL A 552 -11.91 -7.23 -5.41
C VAL A 552 -11.29 -7.79 -4.13
N PHE A 553 -12.05 -7.81 -3.03
CA PHE A 553 -11.60 -8.37 -1.76
C PHE A 553 -11.21 -9.84 -1.88
N ALA A 554 -12.05 -10.66 -2.52
CA ALA A 554 -11.78 -12.07 -2.75
C ALA A 554 -10.56 -12.29 -3.66
N SER A 555 -10.31 -11.39 -4.63
CA SER A 555 -9.11 -11.45 -5.48
C SER A 555 -7.84 -11.19 -4.68
N VAL A 556 -7.88 -10.27 -3.71
CA VAL A 556 -6.77 -10.06 -2.76
C VAL A 556 -6.57 -11.28 -1.87
N LEU A 557 -7.66 -11.87 -1.35
CA LEU A 557 -7.58 -13.10 -0.55
C LEU A 557 -7.02 -14.28 -1.35
N ASN A 558 -7.27 -14.35 -2.67
CA ASN A 558 -6.69 -15.38 -3.53
C ASN A 558 -5.16 -15.32 -3.54
N GLU A 559 -4.57 -14.12 -3.64
CA GLU A 559 -3.12 -13.95 -3.55
C GLU A 559 -2.58 -14.24 -2.15
N PHE A 560 -3.33 -13.84 -1.12
CA PHE A 560 -2.98 -14.13 0.27
C PHE A 560 -2.95 -15.63 0.56
N PHE A 561 -3.96 -16.41 0.15
CA PHE A 561 -4.01 -17.84 0.42
C PHE A 561 -2.98 -18.65 -0.37
N ALA A 562 -2.54 -18.17 -1.54
CA ALA A 562 -1.45 -18.79 -2.29
C ALA A 562 -0.12 -18.83 -1.50
N LEU A 563 0.06 -17.91 -0.53
CA LEU A 563 1.20 -17.93 0.39
C LEU A 563 1.27 -19.21 1.25
N TYR A 564 0.13 -19.80 1.58
CA TYR A 564 0.03 -20.93 2.49
C TYR A 564 0.04 -22.29 1.78
N ALA A 565 0.06 -22.29 0.46
CA ALA A 565 0.31 -23.48 -0.33
C ALA A 565 1.82 -23.66 -0.52
N SER A 566 2.29 -24.91 -0.42
CA SER A 566 3.69 -25.25 -0.67
C SER A 566 4.06 -25.04 -2.14
N LEU A 567 5.34 -24.76 -2.41
CA LEU A 567 5.85 -24.49 -3.76
C LEU A 567 5.51 -25.58 -4.79
N ASN A 568 5.42 -26.83 -4.35
CA ASN A 568 5.10 -27.99 -5.18
C ASN A 568 3.59 -28.32 -5.23
N SER A 569 2.75 -27.44 -4.72
CA SER A 569 1.30 -27.55 -4.74
C SER A 569 0.67 -26.33 -5.40
N TYR A 570 -0.57 -26.46 -5.85
CA TYR A 570 -1.36 -25.32 -6.30
C TYR A 570 -2.44 -24.95 -5.27
N HIS A 571 -2.80 -23.68 -5.23
CA HIS A 571 -3.93 -23.15 -4.49
C HIS A 571 -5.11 -22.84 -5.44
N GLU A 572 -6.32 -23.10 -4.98
CA GLU A 572 -7.55 -22.67 -5.62
C GLU A 572 -8.49 -21.98 -4.64
N LEU A 573 -8.92 -20.76 -4.97
CA LEU A 573 -10.00 -20.11 -4.24
C LEU A 573 -11.35 -20.34 -4.92
N ARG A 574 -12.32 -20.77 -4.12
CA ARG A 574 -13.74 -20.80 -4.48
C ARG A 574 -14.54 -20.00 -3.45
N VAL A 575 -15.15 -18.90 -3.89
CA VAL A 575 -16.03 -18.09 -3.04
C VAL A 575 -17.49 -18.39 -3.36
N LYS A 576 -18.29 -18.69 -2.34
CA LYS A 576 -19.73 -18.88 -2.42
C LYS A 576 -20.43 -17.73 -1.70
N SER A 577 -21.29 -17.01 -2.40
CA SER A 577 -22.19 -16.02 -1.82
C SER A 577 -23.32 -16.73 -1.04
N THR A 578 -23.77 -16.15 0.07
CA THR A 578 -25.01 -16.57 0.77
C THR A 578 -26.24 -16.50 -0.13
N GLN A 579 -26.19 -15.68 -1.18
CA GLN A 579 -27.24 -15.52 -2.19
C GLN A 579 -27.13 -16.54 -3.35
N GLY A 580 -26.14 -17.45 -3.31
CA GLY A 580 -26.01 -18.58 -4.25
C GLY A 580 -25.00 -18.40 -5.38
N GLU A 581 -24.42 -17.21 -5.55
CA GLU A 581 -23.39 -16.97 -6.57
C GLU A 581 -22.06 -17.66 -6.21
N VAL A 582 -21.32 -18.10 -7.23
CA VAL A 582 -20.05 -18.82 -7.04
C VAL A 582 -18.98 -18.22 -7.94
N TYR A 583 -17.90 -17.77 -7.31
CA TYR A 583 -16.71 -17.27 -7.98
C TYR A 583 -15.58 -18.27 -7.80
N GLN A 584 -14.82 -18.50 -8.86
CA GLN A 584 -13.67 -19.39 -8.86
C GLN A 584 -12.53 -18.71 -9.60
N TRP A 585 -11.39 -18.59 -8.94
CA TRP A 585 -10.18 -18.03 -9.51
C TRP A 585 -9.36 -19.12 -10.20
N THR A 586 -8.49 -18.70 -11.11
CA THR A 586 -7.54 -19.61 -11.76
C THR A 586 -6.58 -20.18 -10.71
N PRO A 587 -6.29 -21.50 -10.74
CA PRO A 587 -5.33 -22.10 -9.80
C PRO A 587 -3.97 -21.40 -9.87
N ARG A 588 -3.35 -21.17 -8.71
CA ARG A 588 -2.03 -20.55 -8.60
C ARG A 588 -1.04 -21.51 -7.97
N MET A 589 0.24 -21.43 -8.34
CA MET A 589 1.27 -22.18 -7.62
C MET A 589 1.46 -21.60 -6.22
N GLY A 590 1.71 -22.49 -5.26
CA GLY A 590 2.04 -22.09 -3.90
C GLY A 590 3.36 -21.34 -3.83
N LEU A 591 3.48 -20.46 -2.83
CA LEU A 591 4.66 -19.60 -2.64
C LEU A 591 5.49 -19.98 -1.42
N GLN A 592 5.03 -20.93 -0.60
CA GLN A 592 5.77 -21.33 0.60
C GLN A 592 6.99 -22.19 0.20
N PRO A 593 8.22 -21.76 0.52
CA PRO A 593 9.41 -22.56 0.30
C PRO A 593 9.31 -23.89 1.05
N LEU A 594 9.77 -24.97 0.42
CA LEU A 594 9.95 -26.24 1.11
C LEU A 594 11.26 -26.14 1.89
N LEU A 595 11.17 -26.24 3.22
CA LEU A 595 12.33 -26.33 4.11
C LEU A 595 13.20 -27.54 3.76
#